data_AF-A0A936EUE0-F1
#
_entry.id   AF-A0A936EUE0-F1
#
_cell.length_a   1.000
_cell.length_b   1.000
_cell.length_c   1.000
_cell.angle_alpha   90.00
_cell.angle_beta   90.00
_cell.angle_gamma   90.00
#
_symmetry.space_group_name_H-M   'P 1'
#
loop_
_entity.id
_entity.type
_entity.pdbx_description
1 polymer ?
#
loop_
_entity_poly.entity_id
_entity_poly.type
_entity_poly.pdbx_seq_one_letter_code
_entity_poly.pdbx_strand_id
1 'polypeptide(L)'
;MTIQLGVTLRNALLATYESTIGTSPKRRYYSGTKPTVCSASATGTLLVEMTLPSDWMDAPSGSGGAAKLGTWSGTALADGTAGYYRIYDSAGTTCHEQGTVTQAFGLTTSGTTTAPSNVLNFASTTGVTVGMPIFGSGVLTGATVAGVTSTTVTMSAATVIGVGSGVTITFGDYTGDETMSATALTSGQTVTVDYRLLTAPGP
;
A
#
# COMPACT_ATOMS: atom_id res chain seq x y z
N MET A 1 20.23 -6.56 8.39
CA MET A 1 21.11 -7.72 8.69
C MET A 1 21.22 -8.56 7.43
N THR A 2 22.44 -8.83 6.98
CA THR A 2 22.73 -9.77 5.87
C THR A 2 22.98 -11.16 6.46
N ILE A 3 21.95 -11.77 7.04
CA ILE A 3 22.00 -13.18 7.49
C ILE A 3 20.91 -13.95 6.78
N GLN A 4 21.14 -15.23 6.53
CA GLN A 4 20.15 -16.14 5.98
C GLN A 4 19.56 -16.99 7.10
N LEU A 5 18.24 -17.07 7.17
CA LEU A 5 17.53 -17.82 8.19
C LEU A 5 16.89 -19.05 7.55
N GLY A 6 16.98 -20.21 8.21
CA GLY A 6 16.27 -21.40 7.77
C GLY A 6 14.75 -21.24 7.88
N VAL A 7 14.01 -21.95 7.03
CA VAL A 7 12.54 -21.89 6.92
C VAL A 7 11.85 -22.00 8.29
N THR A 8 12.27 -22.94 9.14
CA THR A 8 11.67 -23.14 10.47
C THR A 8 11.76 -21.89 11.35
N LEU A 9 12.93 -21.24 11.39
CA LEU A 9 13.11 -20.03 12.19
C LEU A 9 12.34 -18.85 11.60
N ARG A 10 12.30 -18.72 10.27
CA ARG A 10 11.53 -17.68 9.59
C ARG A 10 10.03 -17.79 9.89
N ASN A 11 9.48 -19.01 9.83
CA ASN A 11 8.10 -19.27 10.19
C ASN A 11 7.84 -19.00 11.69
N ALA A 12 8.75 -19.42 12.58
CA ALA A 12 8.62 -19.17 14.01
C ALA A 12 8.63 -17.67 14.36
N LEU A 13 9.41 -16.85 13.66
CA LEU A 13 9.40 -15.39 13.83
C LEU A 13 8.03 -14.79 13.50
N LEU A 14 7.41 -15.23 12.41
CA LEU A 14 6.07 -14.75 12.03
C LEU A 14 4.98 -15.23 13.00
N ALA A 15 5.05 -16.48 13.46
CA ALA A 15 4.12 -17.00 14.46
C ALA A 15 4.24 -16.24 15.80
N THR A 16 5.48 -15.89 16.18
CA THR A 16 5.74 -15.05 17.37
C THR A 16 5.18 -13.64 17.18
N TYR A 17 5.30 -13.08 15.98
CA TYR A 17 4.80 -11.74 15.67
C TYR A 17 3.28 -11.66 15.86
N GLU A 18 2.51 -12.61 15.33
CA GLU A 18 1.05 -12.63 15.52
C GLU A 18 0.68 -12.85 16.99
N SER A 19 1.27 -13.85 17.65
CA SER A 19 0.97 -14.15 19.06
C SER A 19 1.35 -13.04 20.03
N THR A 20 2.39 -12.26 19.73
CA THR A 20 2.80 -11.10 20.55
C THR A 20 1.82 -9.93 20.44
N ILE A 21 1.26 -9.70 19.24
CA ILE A 21 0.23 -8.67 19.03
C ILE A 21 -1.10 -9.13 19.65
N GLY A 22 -1.38 -10.42 19.57
CA GLY A 22 -2.56 -11.05 20.14
C GLY A 22 -3.74 -11.08 19.18
N THR A 23 -4.89 -11.47 19.74
CA THR A 23 -6.13 -11.68 18.99
C THR A 23 -6.94 -10.39 18.85
N SER A 24 -7.70 -10.27 17.76
CA SER A 24 -8.57 -9.11 17.47
C SER A 24 -7.88 -7.75 17.65
N PRO A 25 -6.66 -7.55 17.10
CA PRO A 25 -5.94 -6.29 17.26
C PRO A 25 -6.68 -5.11 16.62
N LYS A 26 -6.32 -3.90 17.05
CA LYS A 26 -6.85 -2.67 16.48
C LYS A 26 -5.88 -2.13 15.43
N ARG A 27 -6.33 -2.03 14.18
CA ARG A 27 -5.59 -1.28 13.15
C ARG A 27 -6.17 0.12 13.02
N ARG A 28 -5.29 1.11 13.01
CA ARG A 28 -5.65 2.53 12.94
C ARG A 28 -4.89 3.24 11.83
N TYR A 29 -5.57 4.17 11.17
CA TYR A 29 -4.95 5.08 10.20
C TYR A 29 -4.97 6.49 10.75
N TYR A 30 -3.87 7.21 10.56
CA TYR A 30 -3.68 8.56 11.06
C TYR A 30 -3.23 9.49 9.94
N SER A 31 -3.57 10.77 10.10
CA SER A 31 -3.00 11.83 9.26
C SER A 31 -1.59 12.22 9.70
N GLY A 32 -0.86 12.91 8.82
CA GLY A 32 0.47 13.42 9.11
C GLY A 32 1.56 12.34 9.06
N THR A 33 2.67 12.60 9.76
CA THR A 33 3.85 11.75 9.71
C THR A 33 3.86 10.72 10.83
N LYS A 34 4.27 9.49 10.49
CA LYS A 34 4.49 8.40 11.43
C LYS A 34 5.47 8.83 12.55
N PRO A 35 5.15 8.63 13.84
CA PRO A 35 6.11 8.85 14.91
C PRO A 35 7.36 7.99 14.74
N THR A 36 8.48 8.36 15.35
CA THR A 36 9.76 7.64 15.16
C THR A 36 9.74 6.20 15.68
N VAL A 37 9.02 5.94 16.78
CA VAL A 37 8.95 4.61 17.42
C VAL A 37 7.52 4.28 17.87
N CYS A 38 7.18 2.99 17.94
CA CYS A 38 5.84 2.53 18.34
C CYS A 38 5.45 2.98 19.76
N SER A 39 6.40 3.09 20.68
CA SER A 39 6.14 3.53 22.06
C SER A 39 5.79 5.01 22.19
N ALA A 40 6.03 5.81 21.15
CA ALA A 40 5.63 7.22 21.14
C ALA A 40 4.13 7.35 20.86
N SER A 41 3.51 8.35 21.47
CA SER A 41 2.12 8.74 21.20
C SER A 41 1.87 8.95 19.70
N ALA A 42 0.66 8.61 19.26
CA ALA A 42 0.24 8.89 17.89
C ALA A 42 0.24 10.41 17.64
N THR A 43 0.58 10.80 16.42
CA THR A 43 0.55 12.17 15.91
C THR A 43 -0.63 12.35 14.96
N GLY A 44 -1.01 13.59 14.70
CA GLY A 44 -2.12 13.88 13.77
C GLY A 44 -3.49 13.39 14.26
N THR A 45 -4.42 13.25 13.31
CA THR A 45 -5.82 12.89 13.56
C THR A 45 -6.02 11.41 13.30
N LEU A 46 -6.74 10.72 14.19
CA LEU A 46 -7.23 9.37 13.92
C LEU A 46 -8.30 9.41 12.82
N LEU A 47 -8.00 8.82 11.67
CA LEU A 47 -8.90 8.81 10.51
C LEU A 47 -9.75 7.54 10.44
N VAL A 48 -9.20 6.39 10.83
CA VAL A 48 -9.93 5.10 10.80
C VAL A 48 -9.49 4.27 11.99
N GLU A 49 -10.42 3.57 12.62
CA GLU A 49 -10.15 2.44 13.50
C GLU A 49 -10.92 1.22 12.99
N MET A 50 -10.24 0.08 12.89
CA MET A 50 -10.84 -1.21 12.57
C MET A 50 -10.40 -2.27 13.58
N THR A 51 -11.31 -3.15 13.93
CA THR A 51 -11.02 -4.35 14.74
C THR A 51 -10.75 -5.48 13.78
N LEU A 52 -9.55 -6.06 13.82
CA LEU A 52 -9.21 -7.19 12.97
C LEU A 52 -9.88 -8.48 13.51
N PRO A 53 -10.00 -9.53 12.69
CA PRO A 53 -10.45 -10.83 13.16
C PRO A 53 -9.57 -11.37 14.31
N SER A 54 -10.12 -12.31 15.09
CA SER A 54 -9.34 -12.96 16.16
C SER A 54 -8.10 -13.67 15.63
N ASP A 55 -8.27 -14.36 14.50
CA ASP A 55 -7.20 -14.97 13.70
C ASP A 55 -7.04 -14.10 12.45
N TRP A 56 -6.01 -13.25 12.45
CA TRP A 56 -5.87 -12.18 11.47
C TRP A 56 -4.74 -12.45 10.50
N MET A 57 -3.82 -13.37 10.77
CA MET A 57 -2.79 -13.80 9.84
C MET A 57 -2.86 -15.29 9.56
N ASP A 58 -2.50 -15.66 8.34
CA ASP A 58 -2.37 -17.06 7.99
C ASP A 58 -1.16 -17.67 8.70
N ALA A 59 -1.24 -18.97 8.96
CA ALA A 59 -0.14 -19.70 9.53
C ALA A 59 1.10 -19.52 8.62
N PRO A 60 2.28 -19.20 9.19
CA PRO A 60 3.47 -18.94 8.38
C PRO A 60 3.82 -20.13 7.48
N SER A 61 3.90 -19.87 6.17
CA SER A 61 4.13 -20.90 5.15
C SER A 61 5.10 -20.41 4.07
N GLY A 62 5.53 -21.32 3.17
CA GLY A 62 6.27 -20.94 1.97
C GLY A 62 7.59 -20.20 2.17
N SER A 63 8.37 -20.55 3.21
CA SER A 63 9.64 -19.91 3.58
C SER A 63 9.47 -18.50 4.18
N GLY A 64 8.61 -18.36 5.19
CA GLY A 64 8.49 -17.14 5.96
C GLY A 64 7.56 -16.09 5.34
N GLY A 65 6.42 -16.50 4.80
CA GLY A 65 5.31 -15.61 4.43
C GLY A 65 4.07 -15.87 5.29
N ALA A 66 3.35 -14.81 5.66
CA ALA A 66 2.04 -14.90 6.31
C ALA A 66 1.11 -13.83 5.74
N ALA A 67 0.06 -14.26 5.06
CA ALA A 67 -0.93 -13.38 4.44
C ALA A 67 -1.97 -12.93 5.46
N LYS A 68 -2.66 -11.83 5.18
CA LYS A 68 -3.86 -11.43 5.93
C LYS A 68 -4.96 -12.50 5.80
N LEU A 69 -5.65 -12.80 6.92
CA LEU A 69 -6.90 -13.55 6.95
C LEU A 69 -8.11 -12.64 7.24
N GLY A 70 -9.26 -13.08 6.74
CA GLY A 70 -10.54 -12.42 6.96
C GLY A 70 -10.65 -11.02 6.35
N THR A 71 -11.69 -10.30 6.77
CA THR A 71 -11.96 -8.94 6.30
C THR A 71 -11.36 -7.93 7.28
N TRP A 72 -10.54 -7.02 6.78
CA TRP A 72 -9.99 -5.91 7.56
C TRP A 72 -10.62 -4.65 6.99
N SER A 73 -11.66 -4.15 7.65
CA SER A 73 -12.40 -2.99 7.20
C SER A 73 -12.82 -2.11 8.36
N GLY A 74 -12.85 -0.81 8.13
CA GLY A 74 -13.36 0.18 9.07
C GLY A 74 -14.05 1.33 8.35
N THR A 75 -14.64 2.23 9.12
CA THR A 75 -15.25 3.45 8.60
C THR A 75 -14.37 4.64 8.97
N ALA A 76 -14.17 5.55 8.01
CA ALA A 76 -13.49 6.80 8.25
C ALA A 76 -14.26 7.64 9.28
N LEU A 77 -13.58 8.02 10.35
CA LEU A 77 -14.10 8.80 11.47
C LEU A 77 -14.05 10.30 11.18
N ALA A 78 -13.10 10.73 10.34
CA ALA A 78 -12.88 12.13 9.99
C ALA A 78 -12.37 12.26 8.55
N ASP A 79 -12.57 13.45 7.98
CA ASP A 79 -11.94 13.82 6.72
C ASP A 79 -10.42 14.00 6.91
N GLY A 80 -9.64 13.54 5.94
CA GLY A 80 -8.20 13.77 5.94
C GLY A 80 -7.42 12.80 5.07
N THR A 81 -6.13 13.07 4.93
CA THR A 81 -5.22 12.21 4.16
C THR A 81 -4.49 11.26 5.11
N ALA A 82 -4.65 9.95 4.90
CA ALA A 82 -3.91 8.93 5.63
C ALA A 82 -2.43 9.00 5.26
N GLY A 83 -1.58 9.23 6.27
CA GLY A 83 -0.12 9.28 6.09
C GLY A 83 0.61 8.10 6.74
N TYR A 84 0.01 7.46 7.74
CA TYR A 84 0.57 6.26 8.36
C TYR A 84 -0.50 5.39 9.02
N TYR A 85 -0.18 4.12 9.24
CA TYR A 85 -0.99 3.18 10.00
C TYR A 85 -0.27 2.72 11.26
N ARG A 86 -1.04 2.20 12.21
CA ARG A 86 -0.56 1.49 13.39
C ARG A 86 -1.39 0.25 13.66
N ILE A 87 -0.75 -0.78 14.20
CA ILE A 87 -1.41 -1.98 14.75
C ILE A 87 -1.15 -2.00 16.25
N TYR A 88 -2.25 -2.03 17.00
CA TYR A 88 -2.28 -2.10 18.44
C TYR A 88 -2.78 -3.46 18.92
N ASP A 89 -2.52 -3.78 20.19
CA ASP A 89 -3.21 -4.83 20.92
C ASP A 89 -4.75 -4.65 20.87
N SER A 90 -5.49 -5.66 21.33
CA SER A 90 -6.97 -5.64 21.34
C SER A 90 -7.56 -4.52 22.19
N ALA A 91 -6.85 -4.09 23.24
CA ALA A 91 -7.21 -2.97 24.09
C ALA A 91 -6.98 -1.59 23.42
N GLY A 92 -6.21 -1.54 22.32
CA GLY A 92 -5.87 -0.31 21.62
C GLY A 92 -4.85 0.55 22.37
N THR A 93 -4.08 -0.04 23.29
CA THR A 93 -3.16 0.63 24.21
C THR A 93 -1.70 0.50 23.78
N THR A 94 -1.26 -0.70 23.40
CA THR A 94 0.15 -0.96 23.04
C THR A 94 0.28 -1.00 21.52
N CYS A 95 1.10 -0.11 20.95
CA CYS A 95 1.43 -0.16 19.52
C CYS A 95 2.54 -1.19 19.29
N HIS A 96 2.29 -2.16 18.42
CA HIS A 96 3.28 -3.20 18.07
C HIS A 96 3.92 -2.97 16.70
N GLU A 97 3.20 -2.30 15.80
CA GLU A 97 3.70 -1.96 14.47
C GLU A 97 3.20 -0.59 14.03
N GLN A 98 4.04 0.09 13.27
CA GLN A 98 3.66 1.30 12.55
C GLN A 98 4.33 1.34 11.18
N GLY A 99 3.57 1.73 10.16
CA GLY A 99 4.06 1.85 8.79
C GLY A 99 3.56 3.13 8.12
N THR A 100 4.35 3.64 7.18
CA THR A 100 3.97 4.75 6.32
C THR A 100 2.94 4.27 5.29
N VAL A 101 2.01 5.15 4.96
CA VAL A 101 1.00 4.89 3.94
C VAL A 101 1.30 5.78 2.74
N THR A 102 1.46 5.19 1.57
CA THR A 102 1.57 5.90 0.30
C THR A 102 0.35 5.66 -0.57
N GLN A 103 0.16 6.49 -1.60
CA GLN A 103 -0.92 6.34 -2.56
C GLN A 103 -0.39 5.82 -3.88
N ALA A 104 -0.97 4.74 -4.40
CA ALA A 104 -0.84 4.40 -5.79
C ALA A 104 -1.99 3.53 -6.31
N PHE A 105 -2.32 3.69 -7.59
CA PHE A 105 -3.45 3.03 -8.23
C PHE A 105 -3.12 2.65 -9.67
N GLY A 106 -3.75 1.58 -10.16
CA GLY A 106 -3.60 1.12 -11.54
C GLY A 106 -4.70 1.66 -12.45
N LEU A 107 -4.34 2.06 -13.66
CA LEU A 107 -5.27 2.29 -14.77
C LEU A 107 -4.93 1.35 -15.93
N THR A 108 -5.95 0.83 -16.61
CA THR A 108 -5.75 -0.02 -17.78
C THR A 108 -5.72 0.80 -19.05
N THR A 109 -4.69 0.61 -19.88
CA THR A 109 -4.56 1.32 -21.16
C THR A 109 -5.71 0.94 -22.11
N SER A 110 -6.28 1.94 -22.79
CA SER A 110 -7.37 1.75 -23.77
C SER A 110 -6.88 1.61 -25.21
N GLY A 111 -5.60 1.85 -25.46
CA GLY A 111 -5.00 1.77 -26.77
C GLY A 111 -3.50 1.57 -26.71
N THR A 112 -2.95 1.01 -27.79
CA THR A 112 -1.51 0.78 -27.93
C THR A 112 -0.76 2.09 -28.06
N THR A 113 0.36 2.20 -27.34
CA THR A 113 1.36 3.27 -27.50
C THR A 113 2.55 2.69 -28.25
N THR A 114 2.72 3.06 -29.52
CA THR A 114 3.85 2.60 -30.34
C THR A 114 5.13 3.34 -29.97
N ALA A 115 6.24 2.63 -29.81
CA ALA A 115 7.53 3.27 -29.62
C ALA A 115 8.05 3.92 -30.93
N PRO A 116 8.77 5.05 -30.86
CA PRO A 116 8.96 5.89 -29.68
C PRO A 116 7.74 6.81 -29.48
N SER A 117 7.16 6.80 -28.28
CA SER A 117 6.11 7.73 -27.89
C SER A 117 6.11 7.88 -26.38
N ASN A 118 5.66 9.02 -25.87
CA ASN A 118 5.47 9.24 -24.45
C ASN A 118 4.01 9.42 -24.07
N VAL A 119 3.05 9.17 -24.96
CA VAL A 119 1.62 9.37 -24.69
C VAL A 119 0.94 8.04 -24.49
N LEU A 120 0.48 7.77 -23.26
CA LEU A 120 -0.35 6.63 -22.92
C LEU A 120 -1.83 6.98 -23.05
N ASN A 121 -2.63 6.03 -23.56
CA ASN A 121 -4.06 6.20 -23.80
C ASN A 121 -4.89 5.45 -22.75
N PHE A 122 -5.89 6.12 -22.17
CA PHE A 122 -6.79 5.58 -21.16
C PHE A 122 -8.25 5.94 -21.47
N ALA A 123 -9.18 5.20 -20.87
CA ALA A 123 -10.60 5.57 -20.92
C ALA A 123 -10.91 6.77 -20.01
N SER A 124 -10.18 6.89 -18.90
CA SER A 124 -10.19 8.02 -17.97
C SER A 124 -8.84 8.12 -17.27
N THR A 125 -8.43 9.33 -16.93
CA THR A 125 -7.21 9.64 -16.17
C THR A 125 -7.53 10.18 -14.77
N THR A 126 -8.75 9.95 -14.26
CA THR A 126 -9.16 10.40 -12.92
C THR A 126 -8.15 9.98 -11.86
N GLY A 127 -7.72 10.94 -11.05
CA GLY A 127 -6.74 10.75 -9.98
C GLY A 127 -5.28 10.95 -10.42
N VAL A 128 -4.97 10.96 -11.72
CA VAL A 128 -3.60 11.18 -12.21
C VAL A 128 -3.26 12.66 -12.15
N THR A 129 -2.14 13.00 -11.53
CA THR A 129 -1.61 14.37 -11.47
C THR A 129 -0.18 14.44 -11.98
N VAL A 130 0.23 15.63 -12.45
CA VAL A 130 1.60 15.88 -12.90
C VAL A 130 2.59 15.62 -11.77
N GLY A 131 3.68 14.94 -12.08
CA GLY A 131 4.73 14.56 -11.13
C GLY A 131 4.56 13.16 -10.53
N MET A 132 3.40 12.51 -10.66
CA MET A 132 3.24 11.13 -10.16
C MET A 132 4.24 10.17 -10.82
N PRO A 133 4.90 9.30 -10.05
CA PRO A 133 5.70 8.21 -10.63
C PRO A 133 4.81 7.25 -11.43
N ILE A 134 5.38 6.66 -12.48
CA ILE A 134 4.70 5.72 -13.37
C ILE A 134 5.47 4.40 -13.39
N PHE A 135 4.75 3.29 -13.21
CA PHE A 135 5.30 1.94 -13.27
C PHE A 135 4.45 1.08 -14.21
N GLY A 136 5.09 0.20 -14.97
CA GLY A 136 4.39 -0.73 -15.84
C GLY A 136 5.26 -1.26 -16.98
N SER A 137 4.79 -2.30 -17.66
CA SER A 137 5.48 -2.84 -18.83
C SER A 137 5.59 -1.79 -19.93
N GLY A 138 6.78 -1.62 -20.49
CA GLY A 138 7.06 -0.62 -21.51
C GLY A 138 7.26 0.81 -20.98
N VAL A 139 7.10 1.07 -19.68
CA VAL A 139 7.44 2.35 -19.06
C VAL A 139 8.90 2.31 -18.60
N LEU A 140 9.68 3.35 -18.91
CA LEU A 140 11.06 3.44 -18.46
C LEU A 140 11.12 3.69 -16.94
N THR A 141 12.08 3.05 -16.27
CA THR A 141 12.31 3.24 -14.83
C THR A 141 12.53 4.72 -14.50
N GLY A 142 11.82 5.22 -13.49
CA GLY A 142 11.89 6.62 -13.05
C GLY A 142 11.04 7.59 -13.88
N ALA A 143 10.25 7.10 -14.86
CA ALA A 143 9.29 7.93 -15.56
C ALA A 143 8.23 8.50 -14.61
N THR A 144 7.81 9.72 -14.92
CA THR A 144 6.81 10.49 -14.18
C THR A 144 5.77 11.06 -15.14
N VAL A 145 4.63 11.46 -14.60
CA VAL A 145 3.60 12.17 -15.36
C VAL A 145 4.09 13.59 -15.69
N ALA A 146 4.27 13.89 -16.97
CA ALA A 146 4.61 15.22 -17.48
C ALA A 146 3.39 16.05 -17.88
N GLY A 147 2.27 15.41 -18.22
CA GLY A 147 1.02 16.07 -18.59
C GLY A 147 -0.17 15.11 -18.58
N VAL A 148 -1.37 15.64 -18.35
CA VAL A 148 -2.61 14.86 -18.26
C VAL A 148 -3.72 15.58 -19.02
N THR A 149 -4.44 14.84 -19.87
CA THR A 149 -5.77 15.21 -20.38
C THR A 149 -6.81 14.26 -19.80
N SER A 150 -8.09 14.38 -20.16
CA SER A 150 -9.13 13.45 -19.69
C SER A 150 -8.90 11.99 -20.09
N THR A 151 -8.14 11.72 -21.15
CA THR A 151 -7.95 10.37 -21.72
C THR A 151 -6.50 10.03 -22.03
N THR A 152 -5.56 10.95 -21.84
CA THR A 152 -4.15 10.69 -22.11
C THR A 152 -3.24 11.14 -20.98
N VAL A 153 -2.16 10.40 -20.80
CA VAL A 153 -1.06 10.76 -19.89
C VAL A 153 0.21 10.86 -20.71
N THR A 154 0.85 12.02 -20.67
CA THR A 154 2.18 12.25 -21.24
C THR A 154 3.22 11.90 -20.19
N MET A 155 4.09 10.94 -20.47
CA MET A 155 5.23 10.53 -19.67
C MET A 155 6.41 11.47 -19.86
N SER A 156 7.24 11.63 -18.84
CA SER A 156 8.49 12.40 -18.89
C SER A 156 9.60 11.74 -19.73
N ALA A 157 9.45 10.44 -20.05
CA ALA A 157 10.32 9.71 -20.95
C ALA A 157 9.49 8.86 -21.92
N ALA A 158 9.93 8.77 -23.18
CA ALA A 158 9.27 7.95 -24.18
C ALA A 158 9.51 6.45 -23.94
N THR A 159 8.49 5.63 -24.19
CA THR A 159 8.69 4.18 -24.26
C THR A 159 9.57 3.82 -25.47
N VAL A 160 10.47 2.86 -25.27
CA VAL A 160 11.37 2.34 -26.32
C VAL A 160 10.90 1.00 -26.89
N ILE A 161 9.99 0.30 -26.20
CA ILE A 161 9.43 -1.00 -26.65
C ILE A 161 7.93 -0.94 -26.95
N GLY A 162 7.26 0.17 -26.60
CA GLY A 162 5.83 0.33 -26.72
C GLY A 162 5.08 -0.14 -25.47
N VAL A 163 3.84 0.29 -25.33
CA VAL A 163 2.90 -0.19 -24.30
C VAL A 163 1.66 -0.73 -25.00
N GLY A 164 1.30 -1.98 -24.73
CA GLY A 164 0.12 -2.62 -25.31
C GLY A 164 -1.20 -2.03 -24.81
N SER A 165 -2.29 -2.32 -25.52
CA SER A 165 -3.65 -2.10 -25.00
C SER A 165 -4.00 -3.14 -23.93
N GLY A 166 -4.85 -2.79 -22.96
CA GLY A 166 -5.26 -3.69 -21.88
C GLY A 166 -4.19 -3.92 -20.81
N VAL A 167 -3.11 -3.14 -20.82
CA VAL A 167 -2.02 -3.23 -19.84
C VAL A 167 -2.33 -2.34 -18.65
N THR A 168 -2.20 -2.86 -17.44
CA THR A 168 -2.29 -2.05 -16.22
C THR A 168 -1.00 -1.24 -16.05
N ILE A 169 -1.14 0.08 -16.05
CA ILE A 169 -0.10 1.04 -15.72
C ILE A 169 -0.43 1.66 -14.38
N THR A 170 0.57 1.77 -13.54
CA THR A 170 0.40 2.10 -12.14
C THR A 170 0.98 3.48 -11.85
N PHE A 171 0.19 4.32 -11.19
CA PHE A 171 0.48 5.71 -10.89
C PHE A 171 0.56 5.93 -9.38
N GLY A 172 1.58 6.67 -8.93
CA GLY A 172 1.75 7.04 -7.52
C GLY A 172 3.00 6.45 -6.89
N ASP A 173 3.06 6.46 -5.57
CA ASP A 173 4.21 6.06 -4.77
C ASP A 173 4.03 4.68 -4.13
N TYR A 174 4.95 3.76 -4.41
CA TYR A 174 5.01 2.39 -3.87
C TYR A 174 6.08 2.20 -2.79
N THR A 175 6.74 3.28 -2.35
CA THR A 175 7.84 3.20 -1.39
C THR A 175 7.38 3.12 0.06
N GLY A 176 6.07 3.32 0.32
CA GLY A 176 5.47 3.18 1.64
C GLY A 176 5.47 1.75 2.15
N ASP A 177 5.33 1.61 3.47
CA ASP A 177 5.16 0.30 4.12
C ASP A 177 3.79 -0.32 3.75
N GLU A 178 2.80 0.51 3.46
CA GLU A 178 1.50 0.15 2.89
C GLU A 178 1.12 1.12 1.76
N THR A 179 0.41 0.62 0.75
CA THR A 179 -0.12 1.43 -0.34
C THR A 179 -1.64 1.40 -0.36
N MET A 180 -2.27 2.56 -0.50
CA MET A 180 -3.71 2.71 -0.72
C MET A 180 -3.98 3.23 -2.15
N SER A 181 -5.10 2.83 -2.74
CA SER A 181 -5.57 3.42 -4.01
C SER A 181 -6.01 4.87 -3.85
N ALA A 182 -6.58 5.21 -2.68
CA ALA A 182 -6.92 6.56 -2.28
C ALA A 182 -6.57 6.80 -0.81
N THR A 183 -5.74 7.81 -0.55
CA THR A 183 -5.36 8.20 0.83
C THR A 183 -6.21 9.35 1.37
N ALA A 184 -6.88 10.11 0.51
CA ALA A 184 -7.86 11.12 0.91
C ALA A 184 -9.16 10.42 1.32
N LEU A 185 -9.45 10.46 2.62
CA LEU A 185 -10.62 9.86 3.24
C LEU A 185 -11.65 10.92 3.57
N THR A 186 -12.92 10.54 3.45
CA THR A 186 -14.07 11.34 3.88
C THR A 186 -14.80 10.59 4.97
N SER A 187 -15.25 11.29 6.02
CA SER A 187 -16.01 10.70 7.12
C SER A 187 -17.19 9.88 6.60
N GLY A 188 -17.37 8.68 7.15
CA GLY A 188 -18.36 7.71 6.69
C GLY A 188 -17.93 6.80 5.53
N GLN A 189 -16.78 7.07 4.88
CA GLN A 189 -16.23 6.19 3.85
C GLN A 189 -15.77 4.84 4.44
N THR A 190 -16.09 3.74 3.76
CA THR A 190 -15.52 2.43 4.08
C THR A 190 -14.08 2.33 3.59
N VAL A 191 -13.17 1.93 4.47
CA VAL A 191 -11.77 1.65 4.18
C VAL A 191 -11.50 0.17 4.39
N THR A 192 -10.97 -0.49 3.37
CA THR A 192 -10.68 -1.93 3.37
C THR A 192 -9.20 -2.16 3.06
N VAL A 193 -8.61 -3.13 3.76
CA VAL A 193 -7.27 -3.64 3.42
C VAL A 193 -7.44 -4.92 2.62
N ASP A 194 -7.27 -4.83 1.30
CA ASP A 194 -7.45 -5.96 0.40
C ASP A 194 -6.27 -6.93 0.44
N TYR A 195 -5.05 -6.41 0.60
CA TYR A 195 -3.83 -7.20 0.57
C TYR A 195 -2.87 -6.82 1.69
N ARG A 196 -2.30 -7.84 2.32
CA ARG A 196 -1.11 -7.74 3.16
C ARG A 196 -0.40 -9.08 3.19
N LEU A 197 0.92 -9.06 2.96
CA LEU A 197 1.80 -10.21 3.12
C LEU A 197 2.96 -9.79 4.01
N LEU A 198 3.08 -10.38 5.19
CA LEU A 198 4.25 -10.20 6.03
C LEU A 198 5.31 -11.23 5.62
N THR A 199 6.55 -10.78 5.45
CA THR A 199 7.68 -11.63 5.09
C THR A 199 8.74 -11.57 6.16
N ALA A 200 9.18 -12.73 6.65
CA ALA A 200 10.26 -12.82 7.60
C ALA A 200 11.58 -12.34 6.99
N PRO A 201 12.50 -11.73 7.77
CA PRO A 201 13.80 -11.28 7.27
C PRO A 201 14.63 -12.41 6.61
N GLY A 202 15.39 -12.03 5.57
CA GLY A 202 16.29 -12.91 4.81
C GLY A 202 15.59 -13.69 3.67
N PRO A 203 16.32 -14.19 2.66
CA PRO A 203 15.80 -15.13 1.66
C PRO A 203 15.90 -16.60 2.08
#